data_AF-A0A5J4PKP2-F1
#
_entry.id   AF-A0A5J4PKP2-F1
#
_cell.length_a   1.000
_cell.length_b   1.000
_cell.length_c   1.000
_cell.angle_alpha   90.00
_cell.angle_beta   90.00
_cell.angle_gamma   90.00
#
_symmetry.space_group_name_H-M   'P 1'
#
loop_
_entity.id
_entity.type
_entity.pdbx_description
1 polymer ?
#
loop_
_entity_poly.entity_id
_entity_poly.type
_entity_poly.pdbx_seq_one_letter_code
_entity_poly.pdbx_strand_id
1 'polypeptide(L)' 'IHGKIKEIKDNCVILEIAANVKITVERSSVFAAASDVPAQK' A
#
# COMPACT_ATOMS: atom_id res chain seq x y z
N ILE A 1 -5.44 8.63 4.77
CA ILE A 1 -3.99 8.91 4.80
C ILE A 1 -3.52 8.90 3.35
N HIS A 2 -2.92 9.98 2.86
CA HIS A 2 -2.39 10.04 1.50
C HIS A 2 -0.87 9.92 1.57
N GLY A 3 -0.32 8.97 0.83
CA GLY A 3 1.11 8.69 0.78
C GLY A 3 1.43 7.88 -0.48
N LYS A 4 2.72 7.74 -0.76
CA LYS A 4 3.20 6.96 -1.91
C LYS A 4 3.90 5.71 -1.41
N ILE A 5 3.73 4.60 -2.11
CA ILE A 5 4.47 3.37 -1.80
C ILE A 5 5.93 3.62 -2.16
N LYS A 6 6.80 3.52 -1.16
CA LYS A 6 8.24 3.67 -1.33
C LYS A 6 8.91 2.31 -1.57
N GLU A 7 8.43 1.27 -0.88
CA GLU A 7 9.01 -0.06 -0.95
C GLU A 7 7.97 -1.14 -0.66
N ILE A 8 8.09 -2.28 -1.33
CA ILE A 8 7.26 -3.47 -1.11
C ILE A 8 8.20 -4.59 -0.70
N LYS A 9 7.94 -5.20 0.45
CA LYS A 9 8.62 -6.39 0.95
C LYS A 9 7.64 -7.55 1.00
N ASP A 10 8.16 -8.75 1.22
CA ASP A 10 7.34 -9.96 1.25
C ASP A 10 6.19 -9.89 2.27
N ASN A 11 6.47 -9.36 3.47
CA ASN A 11 5.49 -9.33 4.57
C ASN A 11 4.88 -7.94 4.83
N CYS A 12 5.49 -6.87 4.32
CA CYS A 12 5.08 -5.49 4.64
C CYS A 12 5.29 -4.54 3.45
N VAL A 13 4.55 -3.45 3.46
CA VAL A 13 4.68 -2.33 2.52
C VAL A 13 5.14 -1.09 3.28
N ILE A 14 6.10 -0.35 2.74
CA ILE A 14 6.56 0.93 3.28
C ILE A 14 5.92 2.07 2.48
N LEU A 15 5.11 2.86 3.16
CA LEU A 15 4.46 4.06 2.61
C LEU A 15 5.17 5.32 3.12
N GLU A 16 5.46 6.27 2.25
CA GLU A 16 5.96 7.59 2.62
C GLU A 16 4.83 8.62 2.52
N ILE A 17 4.58 9.33 3.61
CA ILE A 17 3.50 10.33 3.71
C ILE A 17 4.03 11.77 3.72
N ALA A 18 5.28 11.96 4.13
CA ALA A 18 5.99 13.23 4.13
C ALA A 18 7.51 13.00 4.14
N ALA A 19 8.30 14.05 3.96
CA ALA A 19 9.75 13.95 4.01
C ALA A 19 10.22 13.33 5.33
N ASN A 20 10.97 12.22 5.23
CA ASN A 20 11.46 11.43 6.37
C ASN A 20 10.37 10.77 7.24
N VAL A 21 9.11 10.74 6.80
CA VAL A 21 8.03 10.06 7.50
C VAL A 21 7.60 8.82 6.72
N LYS A 22 7.92 7.64 7.27
CA LYS A 22 7.61 6.33 6.70
C LYS A 22 6.69 5.56 7.62
N ILE A 23 5.73 4.86 7.03
CA ILE A 23 4.78 3.99 7.72
C ILE A 23 4.97 2.58 7.17
N THR A 24 5.11 1.62 8.07
CA THR A 24 5.13 0.20 7.72
C THR A 24 3.72 -0.36 7.88
N VAL A 25 3.19 -0.96 6.82
CA VAL A 25 1.88 -1.61 6.82
C VAL A 25 2.09 -3.09 6.56
N GLU A 26 1.50 -3.96 7.39
CA GLU A 26 1.58 -5.40 7.15
C GLU A 26 0.77 -5.77 5.91
N ARG A 27 1.29 -6.68 5.09
CA ARG A 27 0.65 -7.07 3.83
C ARG A 27 -0.74 -7.68 4.02
N SER A 28 -0.97 -8.34 5.16
CA SER A 28 -2.29 -8.86 5.55
C SER A 28 -3.36 -7.76 5.69
N SER A 29 -2.94 -6.51 5.87
CA SER A 29 -3.81 -5.34 6.04
C SER A 29 -4.00 -4.54 4.74
N VAL A 30 -3.39 -4.96 3.62
CA VAL A 30 -3.48 -4.29 2.32
C VAL A 30 -4.42 -5.07 1.41
N PHE A 31 -5.52 -4.43 1.01
CA PHE A 31 -6.53 -5.04 0.15
C PHE A 31 -6.69 -4.22 -1.13
N ALA A 32 -6.87 -4.91 -2.27
CA ALA A 32 -7.21 -4.24 -3.52
C ALA A 32 -8.59 -3.59 -3.40
N ALA A 33 -8.71 -2.34 -3.82
CA ALA A 33 -10.01 -1.68 -3.86
C ALA A 33 -10.89 -2.37 -4.93
N ALA A 34 -12.15 -2.65 -4.60
CA ALA A 34 -13.10 -3.31 -5.50
C ALA A 34 -13.37 -2.52 -6.80
N SER A 35 -13.01 -1.24 -6.84
CA SER A 35 -13.08 -0.38 -8.02
C SER A 35 -11.96 -0.63 -9.04
N ASP A 36 -10.86 -1.27 -8.63
CA ASP A 36 -9.66 -1.52 -9.43
C ASP A 36 -9.58 -2.97 -9.93
N VAL A 37 -10.53 -3.83 -9.57
CA VAL A 37 -10.64 -5.17 -10.18
C VAL A 37 -11.25 -4.96 -11.57
N PRO A 38 -10.50 -5.18 -12.67
CA PRO A 38 -11.11 -5.15 -13.98
C PRO A 38 -12.24 -6.18 -13.96
N ALA A 39 -13.46 -5.74 -14.28
CA ALA A 39 -14.63 -6.61 -14.32
C ALA A 39 -14.29 -7.82 -15.19
N GLN A 40 -14.02 -8.95 -14.55
CA GLN A 40 -13.72 -10.19 -15.24
C GLN A 40 -15.04 -10.61 -15.90
N LYS A 41 -15.10 -10.41 -17.22
CA LYS A 41 -16.19 -10.86 -18.08
C LYS A 41 -16.23 -12.39 -18.13
#